data_AF-A0A6A3MWU5-F1
#
_entry.id   AF-A0A6A3MWU5-F1
#
_cell.length_a   1.000
_cell.length_b   1.000
_cell.length_c   1.000
_cell.angle_alpha   90.00
_cell.angle_beta   90.00
_cell.angle_gamma   90.00
#
_symmetry.space_group_name_H-M   'P 1'
#
loop_
_entity.id
_entity.type
_entity.pdbx_description
1 polymer ?
#
loop_
_entity_poly.entity_id
_entity_poly.type
_entity_poly.pdbx_seq_one_letter_code
_entity_poly.pdbx_strand_id
1 'polypeptide(L)'
;MAQALSREITSGALFTTPGAVEQRQRLLLAKDDDGCVTGFLKTGVKHLFYVSHKGQYIEIDPICVLDFYVDEAWQRHGVGLQLFQRLLQDEHVTPAQLAYDRPSPKLFAFLKKHAGLTEHFPQPNRFIVFDAYFQSRQ
;
A
#
# COMPACT_ATOMS: atom_id res chain seq x y z
N MET A 1 -11.08 0.33 16.51
CA MET A 1 -11.34 -0.52 15.30
C MET A 1 -11.00 0.31 14.08
N ALA A 2 -9.79 0.15 13.53
CA ALA A 2 -9.23 1.12 12.60
C ALA A 2 -9.67 0.98 11.13
N GLN A 3 -10.23 -0.18 10.76
CA GLN A 3 -10.86 -0.41 9.47
C GLN A 3 -12.15 -1.20 9.73
N ALA A 4 -13.30 -0.73 9.23
CA ALA A 4 -14.59 -1.41 9.39
C ALA A 4 -14.70 -2.58 8.40
N LEU A 5 -13.86 -3.60 8.57
CA LEU A 5 -13.81 -4.78 7.71
C LEU A 5 -14.70 -5.90 8.26
N SER A 6 -15.40 -6.61 7.36
CA SER A 6 -16.24 -7.77 7.72
C SER A 6 -15.44 -9.07 7.92
N ARG A 7 -14.18 -9.11 7.47
CA ARG A 7 -13.24 -10.24 7.63
C ARG A 7 -11.81 -9.69 7.74
N GLU A 8 -10.95 -10.41 8.45
CA GLU A 8 -9.51 -10.13 8.50
C GLU A 8 -8.89 -10.25 7.12
N ILE A 9 -8.04 -9.27 6.74
CA ILE A 9 -7.32 -9.27 5.47
C ILE A 9 -5.84 -9.65 5.62
N THR A 10 -5.32 -9.68 6.85
CA THR A 10 -3.92 -9.97 7.19
C THR A 10 -3.87 -10.99 8.33
N SER A 11 -3.33 -12.19 8.07
CA SER A 11 -3.17 -13.26 9.06
C SER A 11 -1.98 -14.15 8.68
N GLY A 12 -1.30 -14.74 9.66
CA GLY A 12 -0.14 -15.62 9.45
C GLY A 12 -0.41 -16.77 8.47
N ALA A 13 -1.61 -17.37 8.54
CA ALA A 13 -2.03 -18.44 7.64
C ALA A 13 -2.22 -17.97 6.18
N LEU A 14 -2.53 -16.69 5.96
CA LEU A 14 -2.67 -16.14 4.60
C LEU A 14 -1.31 -16.01 3.90
N PHE A 15 -0.24 -15.75 4.66
CA PHE A 15 1.12 -15.63 4.12
C PHE A 15 1.71 -16.96 3.65
N THR A 16 1.25 -18.09 4.17
CA THR A 16 1.73 -19.42 3.76
C THR A 16 0.99 -19.99 2.54
N THR A 17 -0.01 -19.27 2.02
CA THR A 17 -0.75 -19.73 0.85
C THR A 17 0.08 -19.59 -0.42
N PRO A 18 -0.06 -20.49 -1.41
CA PRO A 18 0.67 -20.40 -2.67
C PRO A 18 0.50 -19.04 -3.37
N GLY A 19 -0.72 -18.48 -3.32
CA GLY A 19 -1.00 -17.17 -3.91
C GLY A 19 -0.28 -16.01 -3.23
N ALA A 20 0.00 -16.08 -1.92
CA ALA A 20 0.78 -15.05 -1.23
C ALA A 20 2.27 -15.12 -1.62
N VAL A 21 2.81 -16.33 -1.82
CA VAL A 21 4.18 -16.56 -2.29
C VAL A 21 4.36 -16.04 -3.72
N GLU A 22 3.45 -16.38 -4.62
CA GLU A 22 3.47 -15.91 -6.01
C GLU A 22 3.38 -14.38 -6.10
N GLN A 23 2.52 -13.78 -5.25
CA GLN A 23 2.38 -12.33 -5.13
C GLN A 23 3.51 -11.68 -4.34
N ARG A 24 4.56 -12.41 -3.94
CA ARG A 24 5.70 -11.90 -3.18
C ARG A 24 5.26 -11.03 -2.00
N GLN A 25 4.27 -11.50 -1.22
CA GLN A 25 3.73 -10.72 -0.13
C GLN A 25 4.76 -10.54 0.99
N ARG A 26 4.88 -9.31 1.50
CA ARG A 26 5.79 -8.94 2.59
C ARG A 26 5.02 -8.23 3.69
N LEU A 27 5.50 -8.37 4.93
CA LEU A 27 4.97 -7.68 6.10
C LEU A 27 6.12 -6.99 6.84
N LEU A 28 6.06 -5.66 6.90
CA LEU A 28 6.93 -4.86 7.75
C LEU A 28 6.21 -4.61 9.07
N LEU A 29 6.91 -4.83 10.19
CA LEU A 29 6.40 -4.58 11.55
C LEU A 29 7.17 -3.43 12.18
N ALA A 30 6.44 -2.46 12.72
CA ALA A 30 7.01 -1.45 13.60
C ALA A 30 6.95 -1.97 15.03
N LYS A 31 8.05 -1.76 15.77
CA LYS A 31 8.16 -2.11 17.18
C LYS A 31 8.60 -0.89 17.97
N ASP A 32 8.14 -0.77 19.20
CA ASP A 32 8.68 0.20 20.16
C ASP A 32 9.99 -0.31 20.80
N ASP A 33 10.53 0.47 21.74
CA ASP A 33 11.79 0.19 22.42
C ASP A 33 11.73 -1.09 23.27
N ASP A 34 10.54 -1.48 23.73
CA ASP A 34 10.28 -2.72 24.48
C ASP A 34 10.05 -3.93 23.55
N GLY A 35 10.06 -3.71 22.23
CA GLY A 35 9.86 -4.74 21.22
C GLY A 35 8.39 -5.10 20.95
N CYS A 36 7.44 -4.36 21.52
CA CYS A 36 6.01 -4.51 21.28
C CYS A 36 5.63 -3.99 19.90
N VAL A 37 4.75 -4.69 19.18
CA VAL A 37 4.35 -4.29 17.82
C VAL A 37 3.38 -3.12 17.88
N THR A 38 3.75 -2.00 17.23
CA THR A 38 2.99 -0.74 17.24
C THR A 38 2.32 -0.43 15.89
N GLY A 39 2.63 -1.19 14.84
CA GLY A 39 2.04 -1.03 13.52
C GLY A 39 2.61 -2.02 12.52
N PHE A 40 2.01 -2.06 11.33
CA PHE A 40 2.49 -2.88 10.24
C PHE A 40 2.13 -2.31 8.87
N LEU A 41 2.87 -2.74 7.86
CA LEU A 41 2.63 -2.46 6.45
C LEU A 41 2.76 -3.75 5.65
N LYS A 42 1.67 -4.18 5.02
CA LYS A 42 1.63 -5.36 4.15
C LYS A 42 1.66 -4.93 2.69
N THR A 43 2.55 -5.53 1.93
CA THR A 43 2.67 -5.32 0.49
C THR A 43 2.66 -6.62 -0.28
N GLY A 44 2.49 -6.53 -1.61
CA GLY A 44 2.64 -7.64 -2.54
C GLY A 44 2.43 -7.20 -3.98
N VAL A 45 2.98 -7.93 -4.92
CA VAL A 45 2.82 -7.69 -6.36
C VAL A 45 1.48 -8.22 -6.82
N LYS A 46 0.76 -7.42 -7.61
CA LYS A 46 -0.52 -7.81 -8.21
C LYS A 46 -0.50 -7.53 -9.70
N HIS A 47 -1.00 -8.47 -10.48
CA HIS A 47 -1.34 -8.23 -11.87
C HIS A 47 -2.64 -7.44 -11.95
N LEU A 48 -2.60 -6.23 -12.49
CA LEU A 48 -3.74 -5.31 -12.59
C LEU A 48 -4.00 -4.90 -14.04
N PHE A 49 -5.29 -4.91 -14.40
CA PHE A 49 -5.79 -4.24 -15.59
C PHE A 49 -6.17 -2.80 -15.25
N TYR A 50 -5.37 -1.84 -15.70
CA TYR A 50 -5.60 -0.40 -15.52
C TYR A 50 -6.34 0.18 -16.73
N VAL A 51 -7.39 0.95 -16.50
CA VAL A 51 -8.09 1.72 -17.53
C VAL A 51 -7.49 3.12 -17.57
N SER A 52 -6.89 3.48 -18.71
CA SER A 52 -6.38 4.82 -18.96
C SER A 52 -7.50 5.84 -19.21
N HIS A 53 -7.17 7.13 -19.16
CA HIS A 53 -8.09 8.23 -19.52
C HIS A 53 -8.64 8.13 -20.96
N LYS A 54 -7.99 7.35 -21.84
CA LYS A 54 -8.45 7.10 -23.22
C LYS A 54 -9.37 5.88 -23.32
N GLY A 55 -9.71 5.24 -22.21
CA GLY A 55 -10.50 4.01 -22.17
C GLY A 55 -9.74 2.74 -22.58
N GLN A 56 -8.42 2.83 -22.77
CA GLN A 56 -7.57 1.68 -23.11
C GLN A 56 -7.15 0.93 -21.86
N TYR A 57 -7.15 -0.40 -21.94
CA TYR A 57 -6.61 -1.28 -20.90
C TYR A 57 -5.10 -1.39 -21.01
N ILE A 58 -4.42 -1.29 -19.87
CA ILE A 58 -2.98 -1.44 -19.71
C ILE A 58 -2.75 -2.46 -18.60
N GLU A 59 -1.98 -3.49 -18.88
CA GLU A 59 -1.55 -4.47 -17.88
C GLU A 59 -0.31 -3.95 -17.14
N ILE A 60 -0.34 -4.03 -15.82
CA ILE A 60 0.77 -3.62 -14.95
C ILE A 60 0.91 -4.61 -13.80
N ASP A 61 2.15 -4.84 -13.35
CA ASP A 61 2.47 -5.65 -12.17
C ASP A 61 3.12 -4.79 -11.05
N PRO A 62 2.41 -3.81 -10.47
CA PRO A 62 2.97 -2.94 -9.43
C PRO A 62 3.12 -3.68 -8.09
N ILE A 63 4.01 -3.15 -7.25
CA ILE A 63 3.97 -3.42 -5.81
C ILE A 63 2.76 -2.68 -5.24
N CYS A 64 1.90 -3.43 -4.55
CA CYS A 64 0.69 -2.91 -3.96
C CYS A 64 0.84 -2.75 -2.44
N VAL A 65 0.38 -1.63 -1.89
CA VAL A 65 0.06 -1.51 -0.47
C VAL A 65 -1.30 -2.16 -0.24
N LEU A 66 -1.29 -3.29 0.47
CA LEU A 66 -2.46 -4.17 0.66
C LEU A 66 -3.12 -3.98 2.03
N ASP A 67 -2.34 -3.61 3.03
CA ASP A 67 -2.85 -3.27 4.36
C ASP A 67 -1.83 -2.38 5.07
N PHE A 68 -2.31 -1.37 5.79
CA PHE A 68 -1.45 -0.42 6.47
C PHE A 68 -2.13 0.11 7.73
N TYR A 69 -1.54 -0.24 8.88
CA TYR A 69 -2.09 0.04 10.18
C TYR A 69 -1.00 0.52 11.14
N VAL A 70 -1.36 1.49 11.97
CA VAL A 70 -0.58 1.93 13.13
C VAL A 70 -1.55 1.98 14.30
N ASP A 71 -1.12 1.43 15.43
CA ASP A 71 -1.90 1.44 16.66
C ASP A 71 -2.34 2.87 17.01
N GLU A 72 -3.57 3.01 17.51
CA GLU A 72 -4.18 4.31 17.77
C GLU A 72 -3.35 5.16 18.74
N ALA A 73 -2.70 4.54 19.73
CA ALA A 73 -1.80 5.22 20.67
C ALA A 73 -0.54 5.78 19.99
N TRP A 74 -0.14 5.19 18.86
CA TRP A 74 1.08 5.53 18.11
C TRP A 74 0.82 6.30 16.81
N GLN A 75 -0.44 6.55 16.47
CA GLN A 75 -0.79 7.36 15.30
C GLN A 75 -0.27 8.79 15.45
N ARG A 76 0.17 9.38 14.32
CA ARG A 76 0.74 10.74 14.22
C ARG A 76 2.09 10.97 14.94
N HIS A 77 2.74 9.91 15.43
CA HIS A 77 4.10 9.96 16.00
C HIS A 77 5.21 9.61 14.99
N GLY A 78 4.89 9.52 13.69
CA GLY A 78 5.86 9.21 12.63
C GLY A 78 6.03 7.73 12.30
N VAL A 79 5.47 6.81 13.09
CA VAL A 79 5.56 5.35 12.88
C VAL A 79 5.15 4.93 11.46
N GLY A 80 4.02 5.44 10.97
CA GLY A 80 3.57 5.14 9.60
C GLY A 80 4.55 5.63 8.53
N LEU A 81 5.16 6.81 8.74
CA LEU A 81 6.16 7.33 7.82
C LEU A 81 7.42 6.45 7.80
N GLN A 82 7.87 5.96 8.96
CA GLN A 82 9.01 5.05 9.05
C GLN A 82 8.75 3.73 8.31
N LEU A 83 7.60 3.10 8.54
CA LEU A 83 7.19 1.88 7.81
C LEU A 83 7.17 2.12 6.29
N PHE A 84 6.58 3.23 5.87
CA PHE A 84 6.47 3.57 4.45
C PHE A 84 7.83 3.88 3.82
N GLN A 85 8.69 4.65 4.48
CA GLN A 85 10.05 4.92 4.01
C GLN A 85 10.86 3.63 3.88
N ARG A 86 10.71 2.70 4.83
CA ARG A 86 11.40 1.41 4.78
C ARG A 86 10.95 0.59 3.56
N LEU A 87 9.66 0.56 3.26
CA LEU A 87 9.15 -0.06 2.03
C LEU A 87 9.82 0.53 0.79
N LEU A 88 9.83 1.86 0.66
CA LEU A 88 10.39 2.54 -0.52
C LEU A 88 11.89 2.26 -0.70
N GLN A 89 12.64 2.23 0.41
CA GLN A 89 14.06 1.91 0.41
C GLN A 89 14.34 0.47 0.00
N ASP A 90 13.64 -0.50 0.61
CA ASP A 90 13.83 -1.92 0.35
C ASP A 90 13.45 -2.29 -1.10
N GLU A 91 12.40 -1.67 -1.65
CA GLU A 91 11.89 -1.98 -2.99
C GLU A 91 12.49 -1.09 -4.10
N HIS A 92 13.28 -0.07 -3.73
CA HIS A 92 13.86 0.92 -4.66
C HIS A 92 12.82 1.61 -5.56
N VAL A 93 11.69 2.02 -4.97
CA VAL A 93 10.59 2.67 -5.67
C VAL A 93 10.20 4.00 -5.03
N THR A 94 9.56 4.86 -5.81
CA THR A 94 8.89 6.07 -5.31
C THR A 94 7.43 5.76 -4.95
N PRO A 95 6.76 6.60 -4.12
CA PRO A 95 5.34 6.42 -3.82
C PRO A 95 4.45 6.36 -5.06
N ALA A 96 4.78 7.13 -6.10
CA ALA A 96 4.03 7.16 -7.36
C ALA A 96 4.08 5.84 -8.13
N GLN A 97 5.09 5.00 -7.89
CA GLN A 97 5.27 3.70 -8.56
C GLN A 97 4.57 2.54 -7.83
N LEU A 98 3.80 2.83 -6.77
CA LEU A 98 2.99 1.86 -6.04
C LEU A 98 1.53 1.91 -6.49
N ALA A 99 0.82 0.81 -6.25
CA ALA A 99 -0.64 0.79 -6.26
C ALA A 99 -1.18 0.64 -4.82
N TYR A 100 -2.38 1.14 -4.57
CA TYR A 100 -2.98 1.15 -3.23
C TYR A 100 -4.35 0.44 -3.25
N ASP A 101 -4.52 -0.63 -2.49
CA ASP A 101 -5.80 -1.35 -2.40
C ASP A 101 -6.76 -0.58 -1.47
N ARG A 102 -7.82 0.00 -2.03
CA ARG A 102 -8.90 0.70 -1.30
C ARG A 102 -8.39 1.62 -0.17
N PRO A 103 -7.52 2.60 -0.47
CA PRO A 103 -6.94 3.47 0.54
C PRO A 103 -8.01 4.20 1.36
N SER A 104 -7.82 4.21 2.68
CA SER A 104 -8.71 4.95 3.59
C SER A 104 -8.51 6.47 3.45
N PRO A 105 -9.46 7.30 3.91
CA PRO A 105 -9.27 8.76 3.94
C PRO A 105 -8.01 9.19 4.71
N LYS A 106 -7.63 8.45 5.77
CA LYS A 106 -6.37 8.68 6.51
C LYS A 106 -5.15 8.41 5.63
N LEU A 107 -5.19 7.34 4.82
CA LEU A 107 -4.11 7.01 3.91
C LEU A 107 -3.99 8.02 2.75
N PHE A 108 -5.10 8.49 2.18
CA PHE A 108 -5.07 9.59 1.21
C PHE A 108 -4.43 10.85 1.78
N ALA A 109 -4.82 11.26 3.00
CA ALA A 109 -4.22 12.42 3.66
C ALA A 109 -2.72 12.23 3.93
N PHE A 110 -2.30 11.01 4.30
CA PHE A 110 -0.90 10.64 4.48
C PHE A 110 -0.11 10.77 3.18
N LEU A 111 -0.60 10.20 2.07
CA LEU A 111 0.07 10.22 0.76
C LEU A 111 0.15 11.65 0.20
N LYS A 112 -0.91 12.44 0.35
CA LYS A 112 -0.88 13.86 -0.02
C LYS A 112 0.20 14.62 0.75
N LYS A 113 0.27 14.43 2.08
CA LYS A 113 1.23 15.14 2.94
C LYS A 113 2.68 14.74 2.69
N HIS A 114 2.95 13.44 2.53
CA HIS A 114 4.32 12.91 2.55
C HIS A 114 4.87 12.60 1.15
N ALA A 115 4.01 12.47 0.14
CA ALA A 115 4.40 12.13 -1.22
C ALA A 115 3.83 13.07 -2.30
N GLY A 116 2.98 14.05 -1.93
CA GLY A 116 2.37 14.98 -2.89
C GLY A 116 1.38 14.33 -3.87
N LEU A 117 0.95 13.09 -3.61
CA LEU A 117 0.06 12.34 -4.51
C LEU A 117 -1.40 12.75 -4.30
N THR A 118 -2.04 13.27 -5.35
CA THR A 118 -3.45 13.71 -5.34
C THR A 118 -4.23 13.20 -6.56
N GLU A 119 -3.65 13.33 -7.75
CA GLU A 119 -4.32 13.04 -9.02
C GLU A 119 -4.32 11.53 -9.32
N HIS A 120 -5.52 10.98 -9.48
CA HIS A 120 -5.72 9.57 -9.83
C HIS A 120 -7.01 9.39 -10.62
N PHE A 121 -7.03 8.36 -11.47
CA PHE A 121 -8.22 7.97 -12.22
C PHE A 121 -8.95 6.79 -11.56
N PRO A 122 -10.28 6.89 -11.30
CA PRO A 122 -11.05 5.80 -10.70
C PRO A 122 -10.98 4.49 -11.49
N GLN A 123 -10.68 3.38 -10.81
CA GLN A 123 -10.56 2.05 -11.41
C GLN A 123 -11.69 1.11 -10.97
N PRO A 124 -12.21 0.24 -11.85
CA PRO A 124 -13.23 -0.76 -11.49
C PRO A 124 -12.77 -1.76 -10.42
N ASN A 125 -11.47 -2.08 -10.41
CA ASN A 125 -10.85 -3.02 -9.45
C ASN A 125 -10.63 -2.42 -8.05
N ARG A 126 -10.98 -1.14 -7.85
CA ARG A 126 -10.84 -0.38 -6.59
C ARG A 126 -9.40 -0.16 -6.10
N PHE A 127 -8.40 -0.52 -6.90
CA PHE A 127 -7.04 -0.06 -6.69
C PHE A 127 -6.92 1.40 -7.10
N ILE A 128 -6.11 2.13 -6.37
CA ILE A 128 -5.72 3.50 -6.72
C ILE A 128 -4.28 3.43 -7.23
N VAL A 129 -4.10 3.88 -8.47
CA VAL A 129 -2.82 4.15 -9.10
C VAL A 129 -2.85 5.63 -9.45
N PHE A 130 -1.88 6.39 -8.94
CA PHE A 130 -1.80 7.82 -9.21
C PHE A 130 -1.23 8.07 -10.59
N ASP A 131 -1.63 9.16 -11.24
CA ASP A 131 -1.28 9.42 -12.65
C ASP A 131 0.25 9.51 -12.87
N ALA A 132 0.97 9.96 -11.84
CA ALA A 132 2.43 10.02 -11.81
C ALA A 132 3.11 8.63 -12.03
N TYR A 133 2.41 7.52 -11.78
CA TYR A 133 2.88 6.17 -12.09
C TYR A 133 3.32 6.05 -13.56
N PHE A 134 2.52 6.59 -14.48
CA PHE A 134 2.75 6.48 -15.92
C PHE A 134 3.71 7.54 -16.47
N GLN A 135 3.99 8.59 -15.70
CA GLN A 135 4.97 9.62 -16.06
C GLN A 135 6.41 9.12 -15.80
N SER A 136 6.59 8.21 -14.84
CA SER A 136 7.90 7.65 -14.48
C SER A 136 8.46 6.60 -15.45
N ARG A 137 7.69 6.20 -16.47
CA ARG A 137 8.06 5.19 -17.47
C ARG A 137 8.43 5.77 -18.85
N GLN A 138 8.61 7.09 -18.95
CA GLN A 138 9.11 7.77 -20.15
C GLN A 138 10.61 8.02 -20.08
#